data_AF-A0A952EUE9-F1
#
_entry.id   AF-A0A952EUE9-F1
#
_cell.length_a   1.000
_cell.length_b   1.000
_cell.length_c   1.000
_cell.angle_alpha   90.00
_cell.angle_beta   90.00
_cell.angle_gamma   90.00
#
_symmetry.space_group_name_H-M   'P 1'
#
loop_
_entity.id
_entity.type
_entity.pdbx_description
1 polymer ?
#
loop_
_entity_poly.entity_id
_entity_poly.type
_entity_poly.pdbx_seq_one_letter_code
_entity_poly.pdbx_strand_id
1 'polypeptide(L)'
;TDRAMLRGSIEEALRWEPPISTVVRVAKKDCELGGIKIPKGTNLSVSVAAANRDPAHYPDPDRFDPTRKNFAHLTFGAGPHVCLGMPLARMETTVAINALLDRLHDLRLDPAAPAPVIKGVAFRSPAALPVKFTPA
;
A
#
# COMPACT_ATOMS: atom_id res chain seq x y z
N THR A 1 -11.02 20.87 -2.38
CA THR A 1 -10.50 19.51 -2.64
C THR A 1 -11.63 18.64 -3.13
N ASP A 2 -11.51 18.05 -4.32
CA ASP A 2 -12.54 17.12 -4.83
C ASP A 2 -12.54 15.83 -4.00
N ARG A 3 -13.60 15.64 -3.21
CA ARG A 3 -13.77 14.46 -2.32
C ARG A 3 -14.03 13.18 -3.12
N ALA A 4 -14.47 13.27 -4.37
CA ALA A 4 -14.69 12.10 -5.23
C ALA A 4 -13.39 11.32 -5.48
N MET A 5 -12.23 12.00 -5.43
CA MET A 5 -10.92 11.37 -5.63
C MET A 5 -10.40 10.59 -4.42
N LEU A 6 -11.01 10.75 -3.23
CA LEU A 6 -10.48 10.16 -1.99
C LEU A 6 -10.35 8.64 -2.07
N ARG A 7 -11.39 7.97 -2.57
CA ARG A 7 -11.37 6.52 -2.73
C ARG A 7 -10.22 6.06 -3.62
N GLY A 8 -10.06 6.71 -4.77
CA GLY A 8 -8.98 6.39 -5.71
C GLY A 8 -7.60 6.63 -5.10
N SER A 9 -7.42 7.72 -4.35
CA SER A 9 -6.18 8.02 -3.64
C SER A 9 -5.84 6.99 -2.57
N ILE A 10 -6.83 6.47 -1.81
CA ILE A 10 -6.59 5.45 -0.79
C ILE A 10 -6.15 4.13 -1.43
N GLU A 11 -6.89 3.66 -2.44
CA GLU A 11 -6.55 2.40 -3.11
C GLU A 11 -5.22 2.50 -3.86
N GLU A 12 -4.93 3.65 -4.50
CA GLU A 12 -3.64 3.87 -5.16
C GLU A 12 -2.49 3.97 -4.15
N ALA A 13 -2.69 4.57 -2.98
CA ALA A 13 -1.68 4.58 -1.92
C ALA A 13 -1.38 3.16 -1.41
N LEU A 14 -2.41 2.35 -1.22
CA LEU A 14 -2.26 0.95 -0.82
C LEU A 14 -1.52 0.12 -1.87
N ARG A 15 -1.77 0.37 -3.16
CA ARG A 15 -1.02 -0.27 -4.26
C ARG A 15 0.44 0.22 -4.26
N TRP A 16 0.63 1.53 -4.30
CA TRP A 16 1.92 2.16 -4.55
C TRP A 16 2.92 1.92 -3.42
N GLU A 17 2.48 2.02 -2.16
CA GLU A 17 3.29 1.77 -0.97
C GLU A 17 2.52 0.87 0.02
N PRO A 18 2.50 -0.46 -0.21
CA PRO A 18 1.76 -1.37 0.65
C PRO A 18 2.39 -1.41 2.05
N PRO A 19 1.61 -1.29 3.14
CA PRO A 19 2.13 -1.39 4.51
C PRO A 19 2.79 -2.72 4.81
N ILE A 20 2.37 -3.79 4.12
CA ILE A 20 3.01 -5.11 4.14
C ILE A 20 3.60 -5.40 2.76
N SER A 21 4.92 -5.41 2.64
CA SER A 21 5.63 -5.59 1.36
C SER A 21 5.93 -7.04 1.00
N THR A 22 5.96 -7.95 1.97
CA THR A 22 6.15 -9.38 1.73
C THR A 22 5.32 -10.23 2.69
N VAL A 23 4.89 -11.39 2.19
CA VAL A 23 4.25 -12.45 2.99
C VAL A 23 5.01 -13.76 2.81
N VAL A 24 5.17 -14.52 3.89
CA VAL A 24 5.89 -15.79 3.85
C VAL A 24 4.95 -16.94 3.54
N ARG A 25 5.41 -17.90 2.73
CA ARG A 25 4.76 -19.18 2.46
C ARG A 25 5.78 -20.32 2.56
N VAL A 26 5.29 -21.54 2.74
CA VAL A 26 6.11 -22.76 2.72
C VAL A 26 5.55 -23.71 1.66
N ALA A 27 6.41 -24.19 0.76
CA ALA A 27 6.02 -25.18 -0.24
C ALA A 27 5.70 -26.52 0.45
N LYS A 28 4.44 -26.98 0.41
CA LYS A 28 4.04 -28.26 1.04
C LYS A 28 4.40 -29.50 0.22
N LYS A 29 4.71 -29.31 -1.06
CA LYS A 29 5.17 -30.33 -2.02
C LYS A 29 6.09 -29.65 -3.03
N ASP A 30 6.85 -30.45 -3.77
CA ASP A 30 7.60 -29.96 -4.93
C ASP A 30 6.62 -29.29 -5.91
N CYS A 31 6.97 -28.09 -6.36
CA CYS A 31 6.18 -27.32 -7.31
C CYS A 31 7.07 -26.48 -8.22
N GLU A 32 6.44 -25.71 -9.11
CA GLU A 32 7.11 -24.78 -10.02
C GLU A 32 6.38 -23.44 -10.00
N LEU A 33 7.12 -22.33 -10.02
CA LEU A 33 6.58 -20.99 -10.12
C LEU A 33 7.45 -20.17 -11.07
N GLY A 34 6.86 -19.61 -12.14
CA GLY A 34 7.59 -18.80 -13.11
C GLY A 34 8.76 -19.53 -13.77
N GLY A 35 8.62 -20.84 -14.05
CA GLY A 35 9.70 -21.67 -14.61
C GLY A 35 10.73 -22.16 -13.59
N ILE A 36 10.63 -21.74 -12.32
CA ILE A 36 11.58 -22.11 -11.26
C ILE A 36 11.03 -23.26 -10.43
N LYS A 37 11.77 -24.37 -10.35
CA LYS A 37 11.46 -25.51 -9.47
C LYS A 37 11.66 -25.13 -8.01
N ILE A 38 10.66 -25.40 -7.19
CA ILE A 38 10.63 -25.12 -5.75
C ILE A 38 10.45 -26.45 -5.01
N PRO A 39 11.47 -26.94 -4.30
CA PRO A 39 11.35 -28.15 -3.49
C PRO A 39 10.37 -28.01 -2.32
N LYS A 40 9.83 -29.14 -1.88
CA LYS A 40 9.06 -29.22 -0.63
C LYS A 40 9.88 -28.69 0.55
N GLY A 41 9.24 -27.91 1.40
CA GLY A 41 9.83 -27.31 2.61
C GLY A 41 10.51 -25.97 2.37
N THR A 42 10.65 -25.52 1.13
CA THR A 42 11.23 -24.19 0.83
C THR A 42 10.35 -23.07 1.39
N ASN A 43 10.99 -22.15 2.11
CA ASN A 43 10.38 -20.88 2.51
C ASN A 43 10.39 -19.90 1.32
N LEU A 44 9.23 -19.33 1.03
CA LEU A 44 9.02 -18.37 -0.04
C LEU A 44 8.67 -17.02 0.59
N SER A 45 9.40 -15.98 0.20
CA SER A 45 9.04 -14.58 0.48
C SER A 45 8.31 -14.04 -0.75
N VAL A 46 6.99 -13.91 -0.66
CA VAL A 46 6.15 -13.44 -1.76
C VAL A 46 6.07 -11.91 -1.67
N SER A 47 6.73 -11.23 -2.60
CA SER A 47 6.77 -9.76 -2.64
C SER A 47 5.46 -9.16 -3.15
N VAL A 48 4.64 -8.68 -2.22
CA VAL A 48 3.41 -7.92 -2.50
C VAL A 48 3.75 -6.58 -3.16
N ALA A 49 4.83 -5.93 -2.69
CA ALA A 49 5.28 -4.67 -3.25
C ALA A 49 5.68 -4.79 -4.73
N ALA A 50 6.39 -5.85 -5.11
CA ALA A 50 6.75 -6.09 -6.51
C ALA A 50 5.50 -6.39 -7.35
N ALA A 51 4.59 -7.24 -6.87
CA ALA A 51 3.36 -7.56 -7.60
C ALA A 51 2.47 -6.33 -7.84
N ASN A 52 2.40 -5.42 -6.86
CA ASN A 52 1.67 -4.15 -7.01
C ASN A 52 2.36 -3.15 -7.97
N ARG A 53 3.61 -3.41 -8.36
CA ARG A 53 4.38 -2.64 -9.34
C ARG A 53 4.62 -3.40 -10.65
N ASP A 54 3.93 -4.52 -10.87
CA ASP A 54 4.11 -5.32 -12.09
C ASP A 54 3.61 -4.54 -13.33
N PRO A 55 4.49 -4.21 -14.30
CA PRO A 55 4.10 -3.47 -15.50
C PRO A 55 3.15 -4.25 -16.41
N ALA A 56 3.09 -5.59 -16.30
CA ALA A 56 2.12 -6.40 -17.03
C ALA A 56 0.69 -6.16 -16.55
N HIS A 57 0.51 -5.67 -15.31
CA HIS A 57 -0.80 -5.37 -14.73
C HIS A 57 -1.06 -3.87 -14.58
N TYR A 58 -0.02 -3.08 -14.27
CA TYR A 58 -0.10 -1.65 -14.02
C TYR A 58 0.81 -0.88 -14.98
N PRO A 59 0.26 -0.24 -16.03
CA PRO A 59 1.03 0.69 -16.86
C PRO A 59 1.63 1.82 -16.00
N ASP A 60 2.87 2.20 -16.28
CA ASP A 60 3.65 3.17 -15.48
C ASP A 60 3.54 2.90 -13.97
N PRO A 61 3.94 1.72 -13.48
CA PRO A 61 3.60 1.23 -12.15
C PRO A 61 4.16 2.11 -11.02
N ASP A 62 5.25 2.82 -11.28
CA ASP A 62 5.93 3.69 -10.33
C ASP A 62 5.28 5.07 -10.20
N ARG A 63 4.38 5.44 -11.11
CA ARG A 63 3.60 6.67 -11.02
C ARG A 63 2.41 6.47 -10.09
N PHE A 64 2.30 7.34 -9.08
CA PHE A 64 1.11 7.47 -8.26
C PHE A 64 0.00 8.13 -9.10
N ASP A 65 -1.06 7.39 -9.39
CA ASP A 65 -2.20 7.87 -10.17
C ASP A 65 -3.53 7.45 -9.51
N PRO A 66 -4.20 8.37 -8.79
CA PRO A 66 -5.45 8.06 -8.09
C PRO A 66 -6.65 7.89 -9.04
N THR A 67 -6.48 8.11 -10.35
CA THR A 67 -7.53 7.95 -11.36
C THR A 67 -7.55 6.56 -12.00
N ARG A 68 -6.61 5.66 -11.62
CA ARG A 68 -6.58 4.28 -12.11
C ARG A 68 -7.93 3.61 -11.88
N LYS A 69 -8.45 2.92 -12.90
CA LYS A 69 -9.75 2.26 -12.83
C LYS A 69 -9.70 0.86 -12.21
N ASN A 70 -8.52 0.25 -12.18
CA ASN A 70 -8.31 -1.09 -11.66
C ASN A 70 -7.56 -1.03 -10.32
N PHE A 71 -8.26 -1.36 -9.23
CA PHE A 71 -7.72 -1.39 -7.87
C PHE A 71 -7.47 -2.83 -7.37
N ALA A 72 -7.24 -3.79 -8.26
CA ALA A 72 -6.95 -5.18 -7.90
C ALA A 72 -5.53 -5.38 -7.33
N HIS A 73 -5.14 -4.54 -6.37
CA HIS A 73 -3.85 -4.62 -5.70
C HIS A 73 -3.87 -5.73 -4.62
N LEU A 74 -2.70 -6.29 -4.32
CA LEU A 74 -2.55 -7.44 -3.43
C LEU A 74 -2.20 -7.06 -1.98
N THR A 75 -2.33 -5.79 -1.61
CA THR A 75 -1.95 -5.27 -0.28
C THR A 75 -2.72 -5.93 0.86
N PHE A 76 -3.98 -6.30 0.61
CA PHE A 76 -4.80 -7.06 1.55
C PHE A 76 -4.68 -8.59 1.39
N GLY A 77 -3.74 -9.05 0.57
CA GLY A 77 -3.60 -10.46 0.18
C GLY A 77 -4.75 -10.95 -0.69
N ALA A 78 -4.75 -12.25 -0.96
CA ALA A 78 -5.75 -12.94 -1.74
C ALA A 78 -5.95 -14.37 -1.24
N GLY A 79 -7.08 -14.99 -1.64
CA GLY A 79 -7.41 -16.36 -1.28
C GLY A 79 -7.86 -16.53 0.18
N PRO A 80 -7.66 -17.71 0.79
CA PRO A 80 -8.18 -18.03 2.13
C PRO A 80 -7.67 -17.15 3.26
N HIS A 81 -6.54 -16.47 3.06
CA HIS A 81 -5.93 -15.55 4.02
C HIS A 81 -6.06 -14.09 3.59
N VAL A 82 -7.06 -13.75 2.77
CA VAL A 82 -7.40 -12.34 2.50
C VAL A 82 -7.68 -11.62 3.82
N CYS A 83 -7.19 -10.38 3.92
CA CYS A 83 -7.25 -9.60 5.14
C CYS A 83 -8.70 -9.42 5.59
N LEU A 84 -9.06 -10.03 6.73
CA LEU A 84 -10.38 -9.89 7.33
C LEU A 84 -10.71 -8.44 7.70
N GLY A 85 -9.68 -7.65 8.05
CA GLY A 85 -9.81 -6.24 8.40
C GLY A 85 -9.89 -5.27 7.21
N MET A 86 -9.85 -5.75 5.97
CA MET A 86 -9.84 -4.91 4.77
C MET A 86 -10.98 -3.87 4.72
N PRO A 87 -12.26 -4.22 5.00
CA PRO A 87 -13.33 -3.23 5.04
C PRO A 87 -13.15 -2.18 6.15
N LEU A 88 -12.67 -2.60 7.32
CA LEU A 88 -12.44 -1.72 8.48
C LEU A 88 -11.32 -0.72 8.17
N ALA A 89 -10.18 -1.18 7.67
CA ALA A 89 -9.05 -0.32 7.34
C ALA A 89 -9.42 0.76 6.31
N ARG A 90 -10.23 0.40 5.30
CA ARG A 90 -10.74 1.37 4.31
C ARG A 90 -11.66 2.40 4.95
N MET A 91 -12.56 1.97 5.82
CA MET A 91 -13.47 2.87 6.53
C MET A 91 -12.70 3.83 7.45
N GLU A 92 -11.79 3.32 8.28
CA GLU A 92 -10.96 4.12 9.16
C GLU A 92 -10.14 5.16 8.39
N THR A 93 -9.47 4.76 7.31
CA THR A 93 -8.67 5.67 6.48
C THR A 93 -9.56 6.74 5.83
N THR A 94 -10.74 6.35 5.33
CA THR A 94 -11.68 7.29 4.73
C THR A 94 -12.14 8.34 5.75
N VAL A 95 -12.49 7.91 6.97
CA VAL A 95 -12.93 8.82 8.04
C VAL A 95 -11.79 9.74 8.47
N ALA A 96 -10.60 9.17 8.73
CA ALA A 96 -9.44 9.93 9.19
C ALA A 96 -9.01 11.01 8.18
N ILE A 97 -8.90 10.66 6.90
CA ILE A 97 -8.48 11.61 5.86
C ILE A 97 -9.54 12.70 5.64
N ASN A 98 -10.84 12.37 5.65
CA ASN A 98 -11.88 13.41 5.60
C ASN A 98 -11.76 14.37 6.79
N ALA A 99 -11.65 13.86 8.01
CA ALA A 99 -11.53 14.69 9.20
C ALA A 99 -10.29 15.61 9.16
N LEU A 100 -9.15 15.12 8.64
CA LEU A 100 -7.96 15.95 8.41
C LEU A 100 -8.23 17.05 7.38
N LEU A 101 -8.82 16.69 6.24
CA LEU A 101 -9.08 17.65 5.16
C LEU A 101 -10.20 18.65 5.47
N ASP A 102 -11.08 18.36 6.42
CA ASP A 102 -12.13 19.28 6.88
C ASP A 102 -11.58 20.30 7.89
N ARG A 103 -10.59 19.90 8.70
CA ARG A 103 -10.05 20.71 9.79
C ARG A 103 -8.74 21.43 9.45
N LEU A 104 -7.91 20.85 8.58
CA LEU A 104 -6.55 21.30 8.29
C LEU A 104 -6.42 21.69 6.80
N HIS A 105 -6.90 22.87 6.46
CA HIS A 105 -7.11 23.30 5.07
C HIS A 105 -5.82 23.60 4.29
N ASP A 106 -4.73 23.94 4.98
CA ASP A 106 -3.40 24.23 4.40
C ASP A 106 -2.32 23.22 4.84
N LEU A 107 -2.76 22.01 5.21
CA LEU A 107 -1.90 20.91 5.63
C LEU A 107 -0.84 20.61 4.57
N ARG A 108 0.43 20.67 4.98
CA ARG A 108 1.59 20.41 4.12
C ARG A 108 2.73 19.79 4.92
N LEU A 109 3.66 19.13 4.24
CA LEU A 109 4.92 18.71 4.85
C LEU A 109 5.69 19.93 5.37
N ASP A 110 6.39 19.79 6.49
CA ASP A 110 7.27 20.85 6.98
C ASP A 110 8.53 20.95 6.08
N PRO A 111 8.74 22.06 5.35
CA PRO A 111 9.90 22.21 4.47
C PRO A 111 11.23 22.31 5.23
N ALA A 112 11.21 22.59 6.53
CA ALA A 112 12.41 22.62 7.37
C ALA A 112 12.78 21.22 7.91
N ALA A 113 11.87 20.24 7.80
CA ALA A 113 12.13 18.87 8.20
C ALA A 113 12.69 18.05 7.01
N PRO A 114 13.49 17.01 7.28
CA PRO A 114 13.91 16.09 6.22
C PRO A 114 12.72 15.39 5.59
N ALA A 115 12.83 15.05 4.31
CA ALA A 115 11.81 14.30 3.61
C ALA A 115 11.50 12.97 4.35
N PRO A 116 10.22 12.57 4.47
CA PRO A 116 9.86 11.31 5.11
C PRO A 116 10.50 10.14 4.38
N VAL A 117 11.12 9.24 5.14
CA VAL A 117 11.73 8.02 4.59
C VAL A 117 10.92 6.82 5.03
N ILE A 118 10.38 6.07 4.07
CA ILE A 118 9.74 4.80 4.33
C ILE A 118 10.81 3.77 4.65
N LYS A 119 10.71 3.14 5.83
CA LYS A 119 11.66 2.11 6.29
C LYS A 119 10.93 0.81 6.59
N GLY A 120 11.69 -0.29 6.56
CA GLY A 120 11.23 -1.62 6.92
C GLY A 120 11.21 -2.60 5.75
N VAL A 121 11.18 -3.90 6.10
CA VAL A 121 11.30 -5.02 5.14
C VAL A 121 9.97 -5.71 4.92
N ALA A 122 9.28 -6.13 5.99
CA ALA A 122 7.95 -6.73 5.92
C ALA A 122 6.86 -5.70 6.17
N PHE A 123 7.01 -4.90 7.23
CA PHE A 123 6.15 -3.77 7.54
C PHE A 123 6.85 -2.47 7.18
N ARG A 124 6.16 -1.57 6.47
CA ARG A 124 6.73 -0.34 5.92
C ARG A 124 5.92 0.87 6.31
N SER A 125 6.60 1.86 6.86
CA SER A 125 6.04 3.16 7.21
C SER A 125 7.16 4.19 7.44
N PRO A 126 6.84 5.49 7.39
CA PRO A 126 7.75 6.50 7.93
C PRO A 126 7.69 6.49 9.47
N ALA A 127 8.81 6.74 10.13
CA ALA A 127 8.84 6.85 11.60
C ALA A 127 8.13 8.13 12.10
N ALA A 128 8.09 9.17 11.27
CA ALA A 128 7.39 10.42 11.53
C ALA A 128 7.01 11.09 10.20
N LEU A 129 5.97 11.92 10.23
CA LEU A 129 5.54 12.75 9.11
C LEU A 129 5.35 14.20 9.62
N PRO A 130 6.44 15.00 9.70
CA PRO A 130 6.34 16.38 10.17
C PRO A 130 5.52 17.22 9.20
N VAL A 131 4.51 17.91 9.74
CA VAL A 131 3.56 18.71 8.95
C VAL A 131 3.37 20.09 9.57
N LYS A 132 2.97 21.05 8.73
CA LYS A 132 2.53 22.39 9.10
C LYS A 132 1.11 22.63 8.60
N PHE A 133 0.36 23.38 9.39
CA PHE A 133 -0.97 23.89 9.07
C PHE A 133 -1.22 25.15 9.91
N THR A 134 -2.18 25.96 9.51
CA THR A 134 -2.65 27.11 10.26
C THR A 134 -3.60 26.62 11.36
N PRO A 135 -3.28 26.83 12.65
CA PRO A 135 -4.19 26.50 13.74
C PRO A 135 -5.51 27.28 13.58
N ALA A 136 -6.62 26.64 13.95
CA ALA A 136 -7.94 27.27 13.97
C ALA A 136 -8.07 28.27 15.13
#